data_AF-A0A962DZS7-F1
#
_entry.id   AF-A0A962DZS7-F1
#
_cell.length_a   1.000
_cell.length_b   1.000
_cell.length_c   1.000
_cell.angle_alpha   90.00
_cell.angle_beta   90.00
_cell.angle_gamma   90.00
#
_symmetry.space_group_name_H-M   'P 1'
#
loop_
_entity.id
_entity.type
_entity.pdbx_description
1 polymer ?
#
loop_
_entity_poly.entity_id
_entity_poly.type
_entity_poly.pdbx_seq_one_letter_code
_entity_poly.pdbx_strand_id
1 'polypeptide(L)'
;MKTALKILGGLVAFIAIVIGLAFWATGGVTEAGDQFLTALSKGENEQAYQLTSKAFQQSARPEQLAIFAKTYGLDRIRTTSWSSRSFENNSGKLVGSATLDDGSEISLEIELIHEDEAWKILHVSSKSGRAESAAEAASTSTQAPDAAQSQALVRRSMADFAASVNAGEMSQFRASTSALWQEQFDLQRFNDSYASIIDTGVDLTQLDPMTPLLSQAGAINSDGVLVLAGHYESEPNQVYFEHKYIDEGGQWKLVGFNIEMK
;
A
#
# COMPACT_ATOMS: atom_id res chain seq x y z
N MET A 1 -42.17 16.28 34.62
CA MET A 1 -42.43 16.03 33.17
C MET A 1 -41.79 17.06 32.24
N LYS A 2 -41.89 18.38 32.49
CA LYS A 2 -41.31 19.42 31.60
C LYS A 2 -39.77 19.43 31.50
N THR A 3 -39.06 19.00 32.55
CA THR A 3 -37.59 18.93 32.59
C THR A 3 -37.04 17.72 31.83
N ALA A 4 -37.68 16.55 31.95
CA ALA A 4 -37.29 15.35 31.21
C ALA A 4 -37.45 15.53 29.68
N LEU A 5 -38.50 16.24 29.23
CA LEU A 5 -38.72 16.53 27.81
C LEU A 5 -37.68 17.48 27.22
N LYS A 6 -37.16 18.44 28.01
CA LYS A 6 -36.09 19.35 27.60
C LYS A 6 -34.73 18.65 27.50
N ILE A 7 -34.45 17.72 28.41
CA ILE A 7 -33.22 16.90 28.41
C ILE A 7 -33.24 15.93 27.23
N LEU A 8 -34.38 15.29 26.95
CA LEU A 8 -34.54 14.39 25.81
C LEU A 8 -34.43 15.14 24.47
N GLY A 9 -35.02 16.33 24.37
CA GLY A 9 -34.89 17.19 23.18
C GLY A 9 -33.46 17.68 22.94
N GLY A 10 -32.73 18.03 24.00
CA GLY A 10 -31.32 18.41 23.91
C GLY A 10 -30.40 17.26 23.49
N LEU A 11 -30.67 16.03 23.95
CA LEU A 11 -29.90 14.84 23.57
C LEU A 11 -30.10 14.48 22.10
N VAL A 12 -31.35 14.53 21.60
CA VAL A 12 -31.65 14.26 20.18
C VAL A 12 -31.01 15.32 19.27
N ALA A 13 -31.05 16.60 19.67
CA ALA A 13 -30.39 17.67 18.94
C ALA A 13 -28.86 17.50 18.92
N PHE A 14 -28.25 17.12 20.05
CA PHE A 14 -26.81 16.85 20.14
C PHE A 14 -26.40 15.66 19.26
N ILE A 15 -27.15 14.57 19.28
CA ILE A 15 -26.90 13.40 18.41
C ILE A 15 -27.05 13.78 16.93
N ALA A 16 -28.08 14.55 16.55
CA ALA A 16 -28.24 15.03 15.19
C ALA A 16 -27.10 15.97 14.74
N ILE A 17 -26.58 16.80 15.64
CA ILE A 17 -25.42 17.67 15.39
C ILE A 17 -24.15 16.83 15.24
N VAL A 18 -23.90 15.84 16.10
CA VAL A 18 -22.74 14.94 16.01
C VAL A 18 -22.78 14.08 14.75
N ILE A 19 -23.95 13.55 14.39
CA ILE A 19 -24.16 12.82 13.13
C ILE A 19 -23.96 13.78 11.94
N GLY A 20 -24.52 14.99 11.99
CA GLY A 20 -24.34 16.01 10.95
C GLY A 20 -22.88 16.43 10.77
N LEU A 21 -22.12 16.57 11.87
CA LEU A 21 -20.68 16.87 11.85
C LEU A 21 -19.86 15.69 11.32
N ALA A 22 -20.22 14.45 11.65
CA ALA A 22 -19.59 13.25 11.09
C ALA A 22 -19.86 13.10 9.57
N PHE A 23 -21.08 13.43 9.11
CA PHE A 23 -21.42 13.48 7.68
C PHE A 23 -20.74 14.65 6.94
N TRP A 24 -20.55 15.79 7.59
CA TRP A 24 -19.82 16.93 7.01
C TRP A 24 -18.31 16.65 6.89
N ALA A 25 -17.70 16.04 7.92
CA ALA A 25 -16.28 15.70 7.92
C ALA A 25 -15.90 14.58 6.93
N THR A 26 -16.75 13.56 6.76
CA THR A 26 -16.57 12.49 5.74
C THR A 26 -16.91 12.95 4.31
N GLY A 27 -17.71 14.02 4.19
CA GLY A 27 -18.05 14.64 2.90
C GLY A 27 -16.82 15.11 2.15
N GLY A 28 -15.86 15.74 2.84
CA GLY A 28 -14.65 16.30 2.21
C GLY A 28 -13.76 15.26 1.52
N VAL A 29 -13.68 14.04 2.06
CA VAL A 29 -12.89 12.95 1.45
C VAL A 29 -13.54 12.49 0.15
N THR A 30 -14.85 12.26 0.18
CA THR A 30 -15.59 11.84 -1.02
C THR A 30 -15.56 12.94 -2.08
N GLU A 31 -15.81 14.19 -1.66
CA GLU A 31 -15.85 15.33 -2.57
C GLU A 31 -14.51 15.54 -3.27
N ALA A 32 -13.38 15.41 -2.57
CA ALA A 32 -12.06 15.48 -3.20
C ALA A 32 -11.84 14.36 -4.22
N GLY A 33 -12.24 13.12 -3.90
CA GLY A 33 -12.18 11.99 -4.83
C GLY A 33 -13.05 12.20 -6.08
N ASP A 34 -14.29 12.65 -5.91
CA ASP A 34 -15.23 12.90 -7.00
C ASP A 34 -14.77 14.07 -7.88
N GLN A 35 -14.26 15.17 -7.29
CA GLN A 35 -13.71 16.31 -8.03
C GLN A 35 -12.50 15.90 -8.88
N PHE A 36 -11.60 15.09 -8.31
CA PHE A 36 -10.45 14.58 -9.02
C PHE A 36 -10.84 13.70 -10.22
N LEU A 37 -11.71 12.71 -10.01
CA LEU A 37 -12.16 11.82 -11.09
C LEU A 37 -12.97 12.58 -12.15
N THR A 38 -13.73 13.60 -11.76
CA THR A 38 -14.46 14.48 -12.69
C THR A 38 -13.52 15.30 -13.55
N ALA A 39 -12.43 15.84 -12.98
CA ALA A 39 -11.44 16.58 -13.74
C ALA A 39 -10.74 15.66 -14.76
N LEU A 40 -10.42 14.42 -14.38
CA LEU A 40 -9.86 13.42 -15.29
C LEU A 40 -10.83 13.05 -16.43
N SER A 41 -12.11 12.81 -16.13
CA SER A 41 -13.12 12.45 -17.15
C SER A 41 -13.41 13.58 -18.14
N LYS A 42 -13.11 14.83 -17.77
CA LYS A 42 -13.19 16.00 -18.67
C LYS A 42 -11.89 16.28 -19.42
N GLY A 43 -10.81 15.56 -19.13
CA GLY A 43 -9.46 15.82 -19.66
C GLY A 43 -8.80 17.08 -19.07
N GLU A 44 -9.31 17.59 -17.95
CA GLU A 44 -8.78 18.75 -17.21
C GLU A 44 -7.55 18.34 -16.36
N ASN A 45 -6.52 17.80 -17.00
CA ASN A 45 -5.39 17.13 -16.32
C ASN A 45 -4.62 18.06 -15.36
N GLU A 46 -4.46 19.34 -15.71
CA GLU A 46 -3.83 20.34 -14.83
C GLU A 46 -4.66 20.58 -13.57
N GLN A 47 -5.98 20.64 -13.70
CA GLN A 47 -6.88 20.80 -12.56
C GLN A 47 -6.90 19.54 -11.70
N ALA A 48 -6.94 18.36 -12.31
CA ALA A 48 -6.81 17.09 -11.60
C ALA A 48 -5.48 17.01 -10.83
N TYR A 49 -4.38 17.48 -11.44
CA TYR A 49 -3.06 17.51 -10.82
C TYR A 49 -3.02 18.44 -9.59
N GLN A 50 -3.67 19.61 -9.64
CA GLN A 50 -3.78 20.52 -8.49
C GLN A 50 -4.58 19.93 -7.30
N LEU A 51 -5.43 18.93 -7.55
CA LEU A 51 -6.16 18.21 -6.51
C LEU A 51 -5.33 17.09 -5.87
N THR A 52 -4.13 16.81 -6.39
CA THR A 52 -3.19 15.84 -5.81
C THR A 52 -2.31 16.47 -4.72
N SER A 53 -1.76 15.63 -3.85
CA SER A 53 -0.91 16.05 -2.73
C SER A 53 0.45 16.55 -3.20
N LYS A 54 1.16 17.34 -2.38
CA LYS A 54 2.55 17.73 -2.65
C LYS A 54 3.45 16.52 -2.90
N ALA A 55 3.25 15.42 -2.18
CA ALA A 55 4.00 14.18 -2.37
C ALA A 55 3.75 13.56 -3.75
N PHE A 56 2.48 13.52 -4.20
CA PHE A 56 2.13 13.08 -5.55
C PHE A 56 2.74 14.00 -6.62
N GLN A 57 2.68 15.31 -6.42
CA GLN A 57 3.23 16.30 -7.37
C GLN A 57 4.77 16.26 -7.44
N GLN A 58 5.45 15.73 -6.43
CA GLN A 58 6.90 15.54 -6.44
C GLN A 58 7.31 14.27 -7.16
N SER A 59 6.48 13.22 -7.11
CA SER A 59 6.78 11.90 -7.68
C SER A 59 6.27 11.71 -9.10
N ALA A 60 5.18 12.39 -9.48
CA ALA A 60 4.56 12.28 -10.78
C ALA A 60 4.43 13.65 -11.47
N ARG A 61 4.51 13.67 -12.80
CA ARG A 61 4.24 14.85 -13.63
C ARG A 61 2.80 14.86 -14.17
N PRO A 62 2.25 16.04 -14.53
CA PRO A 62 0.90 16.13 -15.13
C PRO A 62 0.69 15.22 -16.35
N GLU A 63 1.71 15.05 -17.20
CA GLU A 63 1.58 14.16 -18.36
C GLU A 63 1.43 12.69 -17.98
N GLN A 64 2.07 12.26 -16.87
CA GLN A 64 1.96 10.89 -16.38
C GLN A 64 0.56 10.62 -15.81
N LEU A 65 -0.07 11.61 -15.17
CA LEU A 65 -1.45 11.53 -14.73
C LEU A 65 -2.42 11.36 -15.90
N ALA A 66 -2.21 12.09 -17.00
CA ALA A 66 -3.02 11.96 -18.21
C ALA A 66 -2.86 10.57 -18.88
N ILE A 67 -1.63 10.05 -18.94
CA ILE A 67 -1.35 8.70 -19.44
C ILE A 67 -2.03 7.65 -18.56
N PHE A 68 -1.92 7.78 -17.24
CA PHE A 68 -2.58 6.91 -16.28
C PHE A 68 -4.11 6.92 -16.47
N ALA A 69 -4.71 8.10 -16.54
CA ALA A 69 -6.15 8.23 -16.73
C ALA A 69 -6.64 7.51 -17.99
N LYS A 70 -5.94 7.67 -19.11
CA LYS A 70 -6.25 6.96 -20.37
C LYS A 70 -6.04 5.45 -20.27
N THR A 71 -4.95 5.02 -19.63
CA THR A 71 -4.57 3.61 -19.53
C THR A 71 -5.61 2.80 -18.75
N TYR A 72 -6.14 3.39 -17.67
CA TYR A 72 -7.11 2.74 -16.80
C TYR A 72 -8.56 3.17 -17.05
N GLY A 73 -8.81 3.98 -18.09
CA GLY A 73 -10.15 4.44 -18.48
C GLY A 73 -10.78 5.46 -17.53
N LEU A 74 -9.99 6.13 -16.67
CA LEU A 74 -10.48 7.18 -15.78
C LEU A 74 -10.98 8.42 -16.54
N ASP A 75 -10.46 8.64 -17.76
CA ASP A 75 -10.92 9.68 -18.67
C ASP A 75 -12.29 9.40 -19.30
N ARG A 76 -12.82 8.19 -19.10
CA ARG A 76 -14.09 7.71 -19.67
C ARG A 76 -15.15 7.43 -18.60
N ILE A 77 -14.89 7.78 -17.35
CA ILE A 77 -15.82 7.57 -16.24
C ILE A 77 -17.11 8.36 -16.46
N ARG A 78 -18.24 7.66 -16.35
CA ARG A 78 -19.57 8.26 -16.34
C ARG A 78 -20.13 8.43 -14.94
N THR A 79 -20.01 7.40 -14.12
CA THR A 79 -20.57 7.38 -12.76
C THR A 79 -19.64 6.66 -11.82
N THR A 80 -19.53 7.17 -10.60
CA THR A 80 -18.78 6.56 -9.49
C THR A 80 -19.75 6.07 -8.42
N SER A 81 -19.37 5.00 -7.74
CA SER A 81 -20.09 4.45 -6.60
C SER A 81 -19.10 4.04 -5.52
N TRP A 82 -19.26 4.54 -4.31
CA TRP A 82 -18.34 4.28 -3.20
C TRP A 82 -18.95 3.27 -2.24
N SER A 83 -18.31 2.10 -2.12
CA SER A 83 -18.71 1.02 -1.22
C SER A 83 -18.13 1.18 0.18
N SER A 84 -16.98 1.83 0.32
CA SER A 84 -16.38 2.18 1.61
C SER A 84 -15.79 3.59 1.58
N ARG A 85 -15.95 4.30 2.69
CA ARG A 85 -15.45 5.67 2.91
C ARG A 85 -14.97 5.74 4.35
N SER A 86 -13.68 5.97 4.55
CA SER A 86 -13.11 6.12 5.89
C SER A 86 -12.13 7.28 5.93
N PHE A 87 -11.97 7.84 7.12
CA PHE A 87 -10.88 8.76 7.42
C PHE A 87 -10.42 8.52 8.85
N GLU A 88 -9.11 8.57 9.04
CA GLU A 88 -8.50 8.42 10.35
C GLU A 88 -7.32 9.39 10.45
N ASN A 89 -7.31 10.19 11.52
CA ASN A 89 -6.39 11.29 11.72
C ASN A 89 -6.42 12.29 10.54
N ASN A 90 -5.44 12.18 9.65
CA ASN A 90 -5.19 13.07 8.53
C ASN A 90 -5.17 12.32 7.19
N SER A 91 -5.57 11.04 7.20
CA SER A 91 -5.63 10.15 6.05
C SER A 91 -7.07 9.76 5.76
N GLY A 92 -7.42 9.70 4.48
CA GLY A 92 -8.73 9.35 3.96
C GLY A 92 -8.61 8.20 2.96
N LYS A 93 -9.62 7.35 2.89
CA LYS A 93 -9.68 6.23 1.96
C LYS A 93 -11.07 6.08 1.37
N LEU A 94 -11.13 5.97 0.05
CA LEU A 94 -12.33 5.65 -0.71
C LEU A 94 -12.11 4.32 -1.43
N VAL A 95 -13.08 3.42 -1.31
CA VAL A 95 -13.13 2.16 -2.08
C VAL A 95 -14.47 2.11 -2.78
N GLY A 96 -14.46 1.76 -4.07
CA GLY A 96 -15.67 1.79 -4.87
C GLY A 96 -15.48 1.23 -6.27
N SER A 97 -16.38 1.61 -7.15
CA SER A 97 -16.33 1.29 -8.57
C SER A 97 -16.73 2.49 -9.41
N ALA A 98 -16.33 2.47 -10.68
CA ALA A 98 -16.79 3.40 -11.69
C ALA A 98 -17.30 2.67 -12.93
N THR A 99 -18.37 3.20 -13.50
CA THR A 99 -18.91 2.76 -14.79
C THR A 99 -18.36 3.68 -15.88
N LEU A 100 -17.78 3.09 -16.93
CA LEU A 100 -17.26 3.81 -18.08
C LEU A 100 -18.37 4.11 -19.10
N ASP A 101 -18.07 4.96 -20.08
CA ASP A 101 -18.97 5.30 -21.18
C ASP A 101 -19.44 4.11 -22.04
N ASP A 102 -18.64 3.04 -22.12
CA ASP A 102 -18.98 1.77 -22.77
C ASP A 102 -19.76 0.79 -21.88
N GLY A 103 -20.09 1.21 -20.66
CA GLY A 103 -20.82 0.42 -19.67
C GLY A 103 -19.97 -0.58 -18.91
N SER A 104 -18.67 -0.70 -19.18
CA SER A 104 -17.77 -1.52 -18.37
C SER A 104 -17.57 -0.93 -16.98
N GLU A 105 -17.28 -1.79 -16.00
CA GLU A 105 -17.04 -1.40 -14.62
C GLU A 105 -15.58 -1.62 -14.23
N ILE A 106 -15.01 -0.63 -13.55
CA ILE A 106 -13.66 -0.66 -12.99
C ILE A 106 -13.77 -0.50 -11.48
N SER A 107 -12.97 -1.27 -10.72
CA SER A 107 -12.81 -1.03 -9.28
C SER A 107 -11.89 0.16 -9.06
N LEU A 108 -12.18 0.94 -8.02
CA LEU A 108 -11.42 2.13 -7.64
C LEU A 108 -11.03 2.09 -6.17
N GLU A 109 -9.80 2.49 -5.90
CA GLU A 109 -9.31 2.76 -4.56
C GLU A 109 -8.51 4.06 -4.57
N ILE A 110 -8.88 5.00 -3.70
CA ILE A 110 -8.25 6.32 -3.60
C ILE A 110 -7.82 6.54 -2.15
N GLU A 111 -6.56 6.90 -1.96
CA GLU A 111 -6.03 7.37 -0.69
C GLU A 111 -5.81 8.88 -0.75
N LEU A 112 -6.21 9.56 0.32
CA LEU A 112 -6.18 10.99 0.44
C LEU A 112 -5.42 11.38 1.69
N ILE A 113 -4.75 12.52 1.64
CA ILE A 113 -4.13 13.15 2.80
C ILE A 113 -4.68 14.56 2.93
N HIS A 114 -4.91 15.01 4.16
CA HIS A 114 -5.38 16.37 4.40
C HIS A 114 -4.19 17.32 4.56
N GLU A 115 -3.96 18.19 3.59
CA GLU A 115 -2.87 19.18 3.60
C GLU A 115 -3.41 20.58 3.27
N ASP A 116 -2.87 21.61 3.91
CA ASP A 116 -3.27 23.01 3.69
C ASP A 116 -4.81 23.22 3.76
N GLU A 117 -5.47 22.61 4.76
CA GLU A 117 -6.93 22.66 4.98
C GLU A 117 -7.79 22.02 3.87
N ALA A 118 -7.19 21.18 3.01
CA ALA A 118 -7.91 20.47 1.97
C ALA A 118 -7.50 19.00 1.88
N TRP A 119 -8.45 18.13 1.54
CA TRP A 119 -8.14 16.77 1.14
C TRP A 119 -7.49 16.75 -0.23
N LYS A 120 -6.37 16.05 -0.35
CA LYS A 120 -5.60 15.91 -1.57
C LYS A 120 -5.38 14.46 -1.91
N ILE A 121 -5.41 14.13 -3.20
CA ILE A 121 -5.18 12.77 -3.67
C ILE A 121 -3.71 12.40 -3.42
N LEU A 122 -3.50 11.45 -2.53
CA LEU A 122 -2.19 10.88 -2.27
C LEU A 122 -1.91 9.72 -3.22
N HIS A 123 -2.92 8.89 -3.48
CA HIS A 123 -2.81 7.73 -4.35
C HIS A 123 -4.16 7.40 -5.02
N VAL A 124 -4.11 6.87 -6.23
CA VAL A 124 -5.27 6.33 -6.94
C VAL A 124 -4.87 5.04 -7.64
N SER A 125 -5.69 4.00 -7.49
CA SER A 125 -5.54 2.74 -8.22
C SER A 125 -6.87 2.31 -8.84
N SER A 126 -6.78 1.59 -9.98
CA SER A 126 -7.94 1.04 -10.67
C SER A 126 -7.67 -0.35 -11.23
N LYS A 127 -8.69 -1.22 -11.19
CA LYS A 127 -8.66 -2.56 -11.80
C LYS A 127 -9.87 -2.71 -12.73
N SER A 128 -9.64 -2.99 -14.01
CA SER A 128 -10.73 -3.19 -14.98
C SER A 128 -11.24 -4.63 -14.98
N GLY A 129 -12.55 -4.85 -14.86
CA GLY A 129 -13.16 -6.20 -14.90
C GLY A 129 -13.09 -6.92 -16.25
N ARG A 130 -12.68 -6.24 -17.33
CA ARG A 130 -12.53 -6.83 -18.68
C ARG A 130 -11.23 -7.63 -18.86
N ALA A 131 -10.35 -7.67 -17.85
CA ALA A 131 -9.05 -8.34 -17.92
C ALA A 131 -9.05 -9.81 -17.46
N GLU A 132 -10.20 -10.41 -17.13
CA GLU A 132 -10.26 -11.81 -16.65
C GLU A 132 -10.47 -12.86 -17.75
N SER A 133 -10.70 -12.49 -19.02
CA SER A 133 -10.97 -13.49 -20.10
C SER A 133 -10.00 -13.49 -21.28
N ALA A 134 -8.89 -12.73 -21.19
CA ALA A 134 -7.82 -12.77 -22.19
C ALA A 134 -6.41 -12.78 -21.58
N ALA A 135 -6.28 -12.77 -20.25
CA ALA A 135 -5.01 -12.71 -19.52
C ALA A 135 -4.44 -14.09 -19.14
N GLU A 136 -5.02 -15.18 -19.66
CA GLU A 136 -4.46 -16.54 -19.50
C GLU A 136 -3.42 -16.88 -20.57
N ALA A 137 -3.02 -15.90 -21.38
CA ALA A 137 -1.95 -16.04 -22.37
C ALA A 137 -1.09 -14.77 -22.51
N ALA A 138 -0.73 -14.11 -21.40
CA ALA A 138 0.43 -13.21 -21.29
C ALA A 138 0.63 -12.76 -19.83
N SER A 139 1.27 -13.59 -19.02
CA SER A 139 1.87 -13.17 -17.75
C SER A 139 2.99 -12.16 -18.04
N THR A 140 2.90 -10.94 -17.48
CA THR A 140 3.98 -10.06 -16.96
C THR A 140 3.50 -8.61 -16.89
N SER A 141 2.65 -8.30 -15.93
CA SER A 141 2.55 -6.95 -15.35
C SER A 141 2.53 -7.14 -13.84
N THR A 142 3.51 -6.56 -13.15
CA THR A 142 3.81 -6.69 -11.71
C THR A 142 2.59 -6.40 -10.85
N GLN A 143 1.75 -7.41 -10.69
CA GLN A 143 0.65 -7.41 -9.74
C GLN A 143 1.27 -7.63 -8.36
N ALA A 144 0.83 -6.84 -7.37
CA ALA A 144 1.23 -7.03 -5.98
C ALA A 144 0.96 -8.49 -5.57
N PRO A 145 1.91 -9.17 -4.90
CA PRO A 145 1.72 -10.55 -4.49
C PRO A 145 0.50 -10.69 -3.59
N ASP A 146 -0.24 -11.79 -3.74
CA ASP A 146 -1.26 -12.14 -2.76
C ASP A 146 -0.64 -12.49 -1.39
N ALA A 147 -1.47 -12.75 -0.39
CA ALA A 147 -0.99 -13.04 0.97
C ALA A 147 -0.09 -14.28 1.03
N ALA A 148 -0.40 -15.35 0.27
CA ALA A 148 0.39 -16.58 0.28
C ALA A 148 1.73 -16.37 -0.43
N GLN A 149 1.75 -15.64 -1.54
CA GLN A 149 2.97 -15.26 -2.24
C GLN A 149 3.84 -14.33 -1.38
N SER A 150 3.24 -13.37 -0.68
CA SER A 150 3.94 -12.47 0.26
C SER A 150 4.59 -13.25 1.41
N GLN A 151 3.86 -14.20 2.01
CA GLN A 151 4.42 -15.09 3.04
C GLN A 151 5.58 -15.94 2.49
N ALA A 152 5.47 -16.44 1.26
CA ALA A 152 6.54 -17.19 0.62
C ALA A 152 7.80 -16.33 0.38
N LEU A 153 7.65 -15.08 -0.04
CA LEU A 153 8.76 -14.13 -0.21
C LEU A 153 9.49 -13.87 1.11
N VAL A 154 8.74 -13.61 2.19
CA VAL A 154 9.31 -13.41 3.53
C VAL A 154 10.03 -14.67 3.99
N ARG A 155 9.39 -15.84 3.92
CA ARG A 155 9.99 -17.12 4.36
C ARG A 155 11.29 -17.43 3.62
N ARG A 156 11.31 -17.23 2.29
CA ARG A 156 12.54 -17.41 1.49
C ARG A 156 13.64 -16.46 1.93
N SER A 157 13.33 -15.18 2.09
CA SER A 157 14.32 -14.17 2.49
C SER A 157 14.87 -14.43 3.90
N MET A 158 14.01 -14.86 4.84
CA MET A 158 14.40 -15.26 6.19
C MET A 158 15.26 -16.53 6.19
N ALA A 159 14.95 -17.51 5.33
CA ALA A 159 15.75 -18.73 5.21
C ALA A 159 17.15 -18.45 4.65
N ASP A 160 17.25 -17.62 3.59
CA ASP A 160 18.54 -17.19 3.03
C ASP A 160 19.38 -16.43 4.08
N PHE A 161 18.72 -15.57 4.88
CA PHE A 161 19.35 -14.86 5.98
C PHE A 161 19.82 -15.80 7.10
N ALA A 162 18.95 -16.71 7.56
CA ALA A 162 19.26 -17.68 8.62
C ALA A 162 20.41 -18.61 8.23
N ALA A 163 20.44 -19.09 6.99
CA ALA A 163 21.54 -19.89 6.46
C ALA A 163 22.87 -19.10 6.46
N SER A 164 22.82 -17.81 6.12
CA SER A 164 23.99 -16.92 6.12
C SER A 164 24.49 -16.59 7.53
N VAL A 165 23.57 -16.37 8.48
CA VAL A 165 23.90 -16.22 9.91
C VAL A 165 24.61 -17.48 10.42
N ASN A 166 24.09 -18.68 10.13
CA ASN A 166 24.70 -19.94 10.53
C ASN A 166 26.04 -20.22 9.83
N ALA A 167 26.23 -19.72 8.61
CA ALA A 167 27.50 -19.77 7.89
C ALA A 167 28.54 -18.78 8.43
N GLY A 168 28.11 -17.79 9.23
CA GLY A 168 28.95 -16.74 9.80
C GLY A 168 29.31 -15.63 8.80
N GLU A 169 28.62 -15.55 7.66
CA GLU A 169 28.94 -14.63 6.57
C GLU A 169 27.74 -14.42 5.63
N MET A 170 27.65 -13.27 4.98
CA MET A 170 26.45 -12.82 4.25
C MET A 170 26.52 -12.98 2.73
N SER A 171 27.44 -13.78 2.18
CA SER A 171 27.60 -13.92 0.72
C SER A 171 26.37 -14.54 0.07
N GLN A 172 25.79 -15.57 0.69
CA GLN A 172 24.59 -16.23 0.18
C GLN A 172 23.38 -15.29 0.22
N PHE A 173 23.17 -14.63 1.37
CA PHE A 173 22.11 -13.64 1.51
C PHE A 173 22.26 -12.51 0.50
N ARG A 174 23.44 -11.91 0.38
CA ARG A 174 23.71 -10.84 -0.61
C ARG A 174 23.42 -11.32 -2.03
N ALA A 175 23.77 -12.54 -2.39
CA ALA A 175 23.52 -13.07 -3.73
C ALA A 175 22.03 -13.22 -4.08
N SER A 176 21.14 -13.36 -3.07
CA SER A 176 19.69 -13.45 -3.29
C SER A 176 19.00 -12.09 -3.41
N THR A 177 19.67 -11.01 -3.01
CA THR A 177 19.17 -9.62 -3.10
C THR A 177 19.13 -9.07 -4.53
N SER A 178 18.48 -7.92 -4.70
CA SER A 178 18.40 -7.15 -5.94
C SER A 178 19.76 -6.65 -6.43
N ALA A 179 19.90 -6.48 -7.74
CA ALA A 179 21.10 -5.89 -8.35
C ALA A 179 21.36 -4.50 -7.77
N LEU A 180 20.31 -3.69 -7.58
CA LEU A 180 20.41 -2.36 -6.97
C LEU A 180 21.04 -2.42 -5.56
N TRP A 181 20.61 -3.37 -4.73
CA TRP A 181 21.12 -3.47 -3.37
C TRP A 181 22.56 -3.98 -3.33
N GLN A 182 22.90 -4.90 -4.25
CA GLN A 182 24.27 -5.39 -4.46
C GLN A 182 25.23 -4.31 -4.96
N GLU A 183 24.77 -3.38 -5.80
CA GLU A 183 25.59 -2.25 -6.29
C GLU A 183 25.86 -1.21 -5.20
N GLN A 184 24.89 -0.97 -4.31
CA GLN A 184 25.02 0.02 -3.23
C GLN A 184 25.86 -0.47 -2.06
N PHE A 185 25.84 -1.77 -1.76
CA PHE A 185 26.55 -2.33 -0.61
C PHE A 185 27.36 -3.57 -1.00
N ASP A 186 28.64 -3.54 -0.64
CA ASP A 186 29.55 -4.67 -0.80
C ASP A 186 29.34 -5.73 0.30
N LEU A 187 29.97 -6.91 0.12
CA LEU A 187 29.87 -8.02 1.06
C LEU A 187 30.31 -7.63 2.48
N GLN A 188 31.36 -6.81 2.59
CA GLN A 188 31.87 -6.39 3.90
C GLN A 188 30.79 -5.60 4.65
N ARG A 189 30.10 -4.67 3.97
CA ARG A 189 29.02 -3.90 4.58
C ARG A 189 27.85 -4.77 5.03
N PHE A 190 27.48 -5.81 4.28
CA PHE A 190 26.47 -6.77 4.71
C PHE A 190 26.92 -7.52 5.97
N ASN A 191 28.16 -8.02 6.02
CA ASN A 191 28.71 -8.68 7.20
C ASN A 191 28.69 -7.75 8.42
N ASP A 192 29.18 -6.51 8.26
CA ASP A 192 29.24 -5.52 9.34
C ASP A 192 27.84 -5.17 9.86
N SER A 193 26.85 -5.00 8.97
CA SER A 193 25.48 -4.63 9.34
C SER A 193 24.76 -5.70 10.16
N TYR A 194 25.13 -6.98 10.00
CA TYR A 194 24.49 -8.10 10.68
C TYR A 194 25.43 -8.85 11.64
N ALA A 195 26.63 -8.31 11.89
CA ALA A 195 27.64 -8.91 12.75
C ALA A 195 27.11 -9.24 14.14
N SER A 196 26.30 -8.36 14.73
CA SER A 196 25.73 -8.61 16.07
C SER A 196 24.84 -9.86 16.13
N ILE A 197 24.12 -10.17 15.05
CA ILE A 197 23.26 -11.36 14.96
C ILE A 197 24.12 -12.61 14.76
N ILE A 198 25.13 -12.53 13.87
CA ILE A 198 26.12 -13.59 13.65
C ILE A 198 26.83 -13.93 14.98
N ASP A 199 27.34 -12.93 15.68
CA ASP A 199 28.10 -13.07 16.93
C ASP A 199 27.25 -13.65 18.07
N THR A 200 25.93 -13.43 18.04
CA THR A 200 25.01 -14.00 19.02
C THR A 200 24.88 -15.52 18.86
N GLY A 201 25.14 -16.06 17.66
CA GLY A 201 25.02 -17.50 17.38
C GLY A 201 23.58 -18.02 17.50
N VAL A 202 22.59 -17.15 17.29
CA VAL A 202 21.17 -17.53 17.31
C VAL A 202 20.83 -18.36 16.08
N ASP A 203 20.20 -19.52 16.28
CA ASP A 203 19.77 -20.39 15.20
C ASP A 203 18.37 -19.96 14.69
N LEU A 204 18.36 -19.09 13.68
CA LEU A 204 17.13 -18.59 13.07
C LEU A 204 16.46 -19.60 12.13
N THR A 205 17.08 -20.75 11.84
CA THR A 205 16.46 -21.79 10.99
C THR A 205 15.23 -22.43 11.65
N GLN A 206 15.08 -22.24 12.96
CA GLN A 206 13.87 -22.64 13.70
C GLN A 206 12.60 -21.93 13.21
N LEU A 207 12.73 -20.83 12.46
CA LEU A 207 11.63 -20.12 11.83
C LEU A 207 11.13 -20.79 10.53
N ASP A 208 11.91 -21.67 9.90
CA ASP A 208 11.58 -22.31 8.62
C ASP A 208 10.22 -23.05 8.60
N PRO A 209 9.85 -23.86 9.61
CA PRO A 209 8.54 -24.51 9.64
C PRO A 209 7.40 -23.55 10.00
N MET A 210 7.71 -22.33 10.46
CA MET A 210 6.71 -21.36 10.89
C MET A 210 6.16 -20.55 9.72
N THR A 211 4.94 -20.05 9.89
CA THR A 211 4.30 -19.15 8.92
C THR A 211 4.30 -17.73 9.50
N PRO A 212 4.88 -16.74 8.82
CA PRO A 212 4.86 -15.36 9.30
C PRO A 212 3.44 -14.79 9.27
N LEU A 213 3.08 -14.05 10.31
CA LEU A 213 1.86 -13.25 10.39
C LEU A 213 2.15 -11.87 9.80
N LEU A 214 1.55 -11.59 8.64
CA LEU A 214 1.66 -10.29 7.98
C LEU A 214 0.77 -9.26 8.69
N SER A 215 1.34 -8.09 8.99
CA SER A 215 0.58 -6.97 9.56
C SER A 215 -0.34 -6.29 8.54
N GLN A 216 -0.01 -6.39 7.24
CA GLN A 216 -0.80 -5.88 6.13
C GLN A 216 -0.60 -6.74 4.87
N ALA A 217 -1.58 -6.75 3.96
CA ALA A 217 -1.42 -7.35 2.66
C ALA A 217 -0.30 -6.63 1.89
N GLY A 218 0.53 -7.35 1.16
CA GLY A 218 1.67 -6.78 0.44
C GLY A 218 1.22 -5.67 -0.50
N ALA A 219 1.63 -4.44 -0.20
CA ALA A 219 1.34 -3.27 -1.00
C ALA A 219 2.63 -2.77 -1.66
N ILE A 220 2.53 -2.42 -2.94
CA ILE A 220 3.59 -1.76 -3.69
C ILE A 220 3.43 -0.26 -3.47
N ASN A 221 4.47 0.41 -2.97
CA ASN A 221 4.47 1.85 -2.75
C ASN A 221 4.69 2.63 -4.07
N SER A 222 4.71 3.96 -3.99
CA SER A 222 4.90 4.86 -5.14
C SER A 222 6.20 4.65 -5.92
N ASP A 223 7.21 4.05 -5.30
CA ASP A 223 8.53 3.82 -5.89
C ASP A 223 8.62 2.44 -6.56
N GLY A 224 7.51 1.70 -6.66
CA GLY A 224 7.51 0.32 -7.15
C GLY A 224 8.08 -0.67 -6.13
N VAL A 225 8.20 -0.28 -4.86
CA VAL A 225 8.75 -1.11 -3.79
C VAL A 225 7.62 -1.78 -3.03
N LEU A 226 7.61 -3.11 -3.04
CA LEU A 226 6.76 -3.94 -2.18
C LEU A 226 7.30 -3.90 -0.75
N VAL A 227 6.48 -3.48 0.21
CA VAL A 227 6.83 -3.48 1.64
C VAL A 227 6.03 -4.55 2.37
N LEU A 228 6.72 -5.50 2.99
CA LEU A 228 6.13 -6.58 3.78
C LEU A 228 6.61 -6.45 5.23
N ALA A 229 5.67 -6.27 6.15
CA ALA A 229 5.93 -6.21 7.58
C ALA A 229 5.07 -7.21 8.35
N GLY A 230 5.60 -7.73 9.45
CA GLY A 230 4.93 -8.76 10.23
C GLY A 230 5.80 -9.32 11.34
N HIS A 231 5.43 -10.49 11.84
CA HIS A 231 6.17 -11.20 12.86
C HIS A 231 5.99 -12.72 12.79
N TYR A 232 6.91 -13.43 13.43
CA TYR A 232 6.80 -14.83 13.80
C TYR A 232 6.46 -14.94 15.28
N GLU A 233 5.48 -15.75 15.63
CA GLU A 233 5.14 -16.09 17.02
C GLU A 233 6.11 -17.15 17.59
N SER A 234 7.42 -16.90 17.47
CA SER A 234 8.47 -17.76 18.01
C SER A 234 8.64 -17.61 19.52
N GLU A 235 9.19 -18.64 20.15
CA GLU A 235 9.53 -18.65 21.58
C GLU A 235 11.05 -18.83 21.78
N PRO A 236 11.64 -18.27 22.86
CA PRO A 236 11.03 -17.40 23.86
C PRO A 236 10.80 -15.96 23.39
N ASN A 237 11.44 -15.56 22.28
CA ASN A 237 11.39 -14.21 21.74
C ASN A 237 10.63 -14.21 20.42
N GLN A 238 9.78 -13.20 20.21
CA GLN A 238 9.11 -12.98 18.94
C GLN A 238 10.06 -12.30 17.94
N VAL A 239 9.97 -12.72 16.69
CA VAL A 239 10.80 -12.16 15.61
C VAL A 239 9.93 -11.27 14.72
N TYR A 240 10.16 -9.97 14.75
CA TYR A 240 9.52 -8.97 13.91
C TYR A 240 10.36 -8.70 12.66
N PHE A 241 9.72 -8.39 11.54
CA PHE A 241 10.40 -8.08 10.29
C PHE A 241 9.74 -6.93 9.52
N GLU A 242 10.57 -6.21 8.75
CA GLU A 242 10.16 -5.32 7.66
C GLU A 242 11.09 -5.52 6.47
N HIS A 243 10.56 -6.05 5.37
CA HIS A 243 11.30 -6.34 4.14
C HIS A 243 10.78 -5.48 2.99
N LYS A 244 11.69 -5.04 2.13
CA LYS A 244 11.40 -4.23 0.95
C LYS A 244 11.87 -4.97 -0.30
N TYR A 245 11.04 -5.03 -1.33
CA TYR A 245 11.35 -5.73 -2.58
C TYR A 245 11.08 -4.84 -3.79
N ILE A 246 11.87 -5.03 -4.84
CA ILE A 246 11.63 -4.46 -6.17
C ILE A 246 11.43 -5.58 -7.19
N ASP A 247 10.67 -5.32 -8.25
CA ASP A 247 10.54 -6.24 -9.36
C ASP A 247 11.75 -6.12 -10.29
N GLU A 248 12.51 -7.20 -10.44
CA GLU A 248 13.59 -7.32 -11.41
C GLU A 248 13.22 -8.39 -12.43
N GLY A 249 12.59 -7.97 -13.53
CA GLY A 249 12.23 -8.87 -14.64
C GLY A 249 11.15 -9.90 -14.27
N GLY A 250 10.15 -9.50 -13.48
CA GLY A 250 9.07 -10.37 -13.01
C GLY A 250 9.42 -11.19 -11.77
N GLN A 251 10.56 -10.92 -11.13
CA GLN A 251 10.96 -11.54 -9.87
C GLN A 251 11.10 -10.48 -8.78
N TRP A 252 10.40 -10.67 -7.66
CA TRP A 252 10.58 -9.84 -6.48
C TRP A 252 11.94 -10.11 -5.83
N LYS A 253 12.76 -9.07 -5.76
CA LYS A 253 14.13 -9.11 -5.25
C LYS A 253 14.27 -8.14 -4.08
N LEU A 254 14.93 -8.62 -3.03
CA LEU A 254 15.07 -7.88 -1.79
C LEU A 254 15.95 -6.64 -2.02
N VAL A 255 15.47 -5.48 -1.57
CA VAL A 255 16.18 -4.18 -1.62
C VAL A 255 16.31 -3.55 -0.23
N GLY A 256 15.74 -4.17 0.80
CA GLY A 256 15.90 -3.80 2.19
C GLY A 256 15.40 -4.89 3.12
N PHE A 257 16.07 -5.06 4.25
CA PHE A 257 15.79 -6.11 5.23
C PHE A 257 16.03 -5.62 6.64
N ASN A 258 14.98 -5.65 7.46
CA ASN A 258 15.03 -5.37 8.88
C ASN A 258 14.45 -6.55 9.67
N ILE A 259 15.12 -6.92 10.76
CA ILE A 259 14.73 -7.97 11.68
C ILE A 259 14.98 -7.51 13.12
N GLU A 260 14.01 -7.75 14.00
CA GLU A 260 14.10 -7.44 15.43
C GLU A 260 13.63 -8.64 16.26
N MET A 261 14.39 -9.02 17.28
CA MET A 261 14.01 -10.05 18.25
C MET A 261 13.58 -9.36 19.55
N LYS A 262 12.38 -9.65 20.05
CA LYS A 262 11.82 -9.06 21.27
C LYS A 262 11.32 -10.10 22.25
#